data_AF-A0A967LSH0-F1
#
_entry.id   AF-A0A967LSH0-F1
#
_cell.length_a   1.000
_cell.length_b   1.000
_cell.length_c   1.000
_cell.angle_alpha   90.00
_cell.angle_beta   90.00
_cell.angle_gamma   90.00
#
_symmetry.space_group_name_H-M   'P 1'
#
loop_
_entity.id
_entity.type
_entity.pdbx_description
1 polymer ?
#
loop_
_entity_poly.entity_id
_entity_poly.type
_entity_poly.pdbx_seq_one_letter_code
_entity_poly.pdbx_strand_id
1 'polypeptide(L)'
;MAIPDLLWACPECGEDGGLQPGGKDARCRACGTRFQRERGAAIRAVRPDGTSEIRSPAEWLDRLPHPRDIVGKGRSDAPIRAAKVDISEVTGHEAVHGETGYLNRIELWGEESPGTLALWRDRLVVAPEDHSPDDWPLETLTAVQTSSSSLQLKRSGAPLVSFRFHADSSFFWERLVRAALRDFYGRTGRGEIVEFQPRIVTA
;
A
#
# COMPACT_ATOMS: atom_id res chain seq x y z
N MET A 1 -11.57 5.55 5.39
CA MET A 1 -10.59 4.51 5.74
C MET A 1 -11.18 3.60 6.79
N ALA A 2 -11.41 2.34 6.42
CA ALA A 2 -11.85 1.29 7.32
C ALA A 2 -10.71 0.86 8.27
N ILE A 3 -11.01 0.04 9.27
CA ILE A 3 -9.97 -0.50 10.16
C ILE A 3 -8.97 -1.39 9.40
N PRO A 4 -9.40 -2.30 8.49
CA PRO A 4 -8.47 -3.15 7.74
C PRO A 4 -7.52 -2.37 6.81
N ASP A 5 -7.93 -1.18 6.33
CA ASP A 5 -7.05 -0.32 5.52
C ASP A 5 -5.83 0.15 6.33
N LEU A 6 -5.97 0.33 7.64
CA LEU A 6 -4.90 0.74 8.54
C LEU A 6 -4.19 -0.46 9.17
N LEU A 7 -4.96 -1.45 9.63
CA LEU A 7 -4.48 -2.65 10.30
C LEU A 7 -4.62 -3.84 9.33
N TRP A 8 -3.58 -4.15 8.58
CA TRP A 8 -3.61 -5.24 7.59
C TRP A 8 -3.60 -6.64 8.21
N ALA A 9 -3.12 -6.76 9.44
CA ALA A 9 -3.12 -7.97 10.24
C ALA A 9 -3.79 -7.69 11.59
N CYS A 10 -4.11 -8.75 12.34
CA CYS A 10 -4.61 -8.58 13.70
C CYS A 10 -3.46 -8.23 14.67
N PRO A 11 -3.51 -7.08 15.38
CA PRO A 11 -2.48 -6.74 16.38
C PRO A 11 -2.39 -7.69 17.58
N GLU A 12 -3.42 -8.51 17.83
CA GLU A 12 -3.45 -9.41 19.00
C GLU A 12 -2.89 -10.80 18.70
N CYS A 13 -3.15 -11.34 17.50
CA CYS A 13 -2.70 -12.70 17.14
C CYS A 13 -1.79 -12.76 15.92
N GLY A 14 -1.56 -11.64 15.23
CA GLY A 14 -0.71 -11.56 14.04
C GLY A 14 -1.31 -12.12 12.75
N GLU A 15 -2.55 -12.62 12.76
CA GLU A 15 -3.21 -13.16 11.57
C GLU A 15 -3.30 -12.10 10.45
N ASP A 16 -2.58 -12.33 9.35
CA ASP A 16 -2.57 -11.49 8.15
C ASP A 16 -3.89 -11.62 7.37
N GLY A 17 -4.46 -10.50 6.94
CA GLY A 17 -5.77 -10.46 6.27
C GLY A 17 -6.92 -11.02 7.13
N GLY A 18 -6.72 -11.14 8.44
CA GLY A 18 -7.69 -11.78 9.35
C GLY A 18 -8.84 -10.87 9.78
N LEU A 19 -8.77 -9.57 9.52
CA LEU A 19 -9.77 -8.59 9.97
C LEU A 19 -10.92 -8.47 8.98
N GLN A 20 -12.09 -8.95 9.37
CA GLN A 20 -13.33 -8.82 8.62
C GLN A 20 -14.00 -7.46 8.93
N PRO A 21 -14.25 -6.59 7.94
CA PRO A 21 -14.89 -5.30 8.16
C PRO A 21 -16.38 -5.46 8.53
N GLY A 22 -16.86 -4.66 9.48
CA GLY A 22 -18.26 -4.55 9.90
C GLY A 22 -18.70 -3.08 10.02
N GLY A 23 -18.54 -2.32 8.94
CA GLY A 23 -18.85 -0.88 8.92
C GLY A 23 -17.78 -0.06 9.65
N LYS A 24 -18.05 0.37 10.88
CA LYS A 24 -17.09 1.14 11.71
C LYS A 24 -16.19 0.27 12.59
N ASP A 25 -16.38 -1.03 12.53
CA ASP A 25 -15.60 -2.01 13.26
C ASP A 25 -14.94 -3.03 12.33
N ALA A 26 -14.07 -3.85 12.90
CA ALA A 26 -13.55 -5.04 12.26
C ALA A 26 -13.38 -6.15 13.30
N ARG A 27 -13.61 -7.39 12.91
CA ARG A 27 -13.44 -8.56 13.78
C ARG A 27 -12.37 -9.48 13.21
N CYS A 28 -11.42 -9.88 14.04
CA CYS A 28 -10.47 -10.91 13.65
C CYS A 28 -11.17 -12.28 13.57
N ARG A 29 -11.07 -12.96 12.42
CA ARG A 29 -11.61 -14.31 12.22
C ARG A 29 -10.89 -15.39 13.03
N ALA A 30 -9.61 -15.16 13.38
CA ALA A 30 -8.77 -16.14 14.05
C ALA A 30 -8.90 -16.09 15.58
N CYS A 31 -8.70 -14.91 16.18
CA CYS A 31 -8.77 -14.77 17.64
C CYS A 31 -10.08 -14.16 18.14
N GLY A 32 -10.96 -13.69 17.26
CA GLY A 32 -12.26 -13.13 17.63
C GLY A 32 -12.24 -11.69 18.16
N THR A 33 -11.07 -11.08 18.38
CA THR A 33 -10.95 -9.68 18.83
C THR A 33 -11.67 -8.73 17.88
N ARG A 34 -12.47 -7.82 18.44
CA ARG A 34 -13.17 -6.76 17.71
C ARG A 34 -12.45 -5.44 17.89
N PHE A 35 -12.19 -4.74 16.80
CA PHE A 35 -11.59 -3.41 16.75
C PHE A 35 -12.67 -2.41 16.37
N GLN A 36 -12.73 -1.27 17.05
CA GLN A 36 -13.73 -0.24 16.85
C GLN A 36 -13.07 1.13 16.82
N ARG A 37 -13.48 1.99 15.89
CA ARG A 37 -13.04 3.39 15.88
C ARG A 37 -13.73 4.18 16.99
N GLU A 38 -12.94 4.93 17.74
CA GLU A 38 -13.35 5.82 18.80
C GLU A 38 -13.26 7.29 18.36
N ARG A 39 -13.67 8.21 19.24
CA ARG A 39 -13.44 9.65 19.05
C ARG A 39 -11.93 9.93 18.98
N GLY A 40 -11.53 10.90 18.15
CA GLY A 40 -10.14 11.33 18.04
C GLY A 40 -9.21 10.32 17.34
N ALA A 41 -9.73 9.54 16.40
CA ALA A 41 -9.00 8.52 15.62
C ALA A 41 -8.42 7.33 16.43
N ALA A 42 -8.65 7.28 17.74
CA ALA A 42 -8.29 6.14 18.57
C ALA A 42 -9.03 4.87 18.13
N ILE A 43 -8.45 3.71 18.44
CA ILE A 43 -9.03 2.40 18.16
C ILE A 43 -9.11 1.62 19.46
N ARG A 44 -10.32 1.15 19.78
CA ARG A 44 -10.57 0.21 20.88
C ARG A 44 -10.50 -1.21 20.36
N ALA A 45 -9.70 -2.06 20.99
CA ALA A 45 -9.78 -3.51 20.86
C ALA A 45 -10.62 -4.08 22.00
N VAL A 46 -11.53 -4.99 21.69
CA VAL A 46 -12.33 -5.77 22.64
C VAL A 46 -12.06 -7.24 22.38
N ARG A 47 -11.40 -7.90 23.31
CA ARG A 47 -11.03 -9.32 23.23
C ARG A 47 -12.23 -10.22 23.55
N PRO A 48 -12.20 -11.51 23.19
CA PRO A 48 -13.29 -12.45 23.50
C PRO A 48 -13.60 -12.60 24.99
N ASP A 49 -12.61 -12.37 25.86
CA ASP A 49 -12.76 -12.40 27.32
C ASP A 49 -13.40 -11.12 27.89
N GLY A 50 -13.75 -10.15 27.04
CA GLY A 50 -14.34 -8.88 27.41
C GLY A 50 -13.33 -7.80 27.83
N THR A 51 -12.03 -8.13 27.91
CA THR A 51 -11.01 -7.11 28.16
C THR A 51 -10.95 -6.14 26.99
N SER A 52 -10.76 -4.85 27.30
CA SER A 52 -10.66 -3.81 26.29
C SER A 52 -9.47 -2.91 26.48
N GLU A 53 -8.91 -2.44 25.37
CA GLU A 53 -7.73 -1.61 25.33
C GLU A 53 -7.93 -0.54 24.25
N ILE A 54 -7.65 0.72 24.58
CA ILE A 54 -7.73 1.84 23.63
C ILE A 54 -6.33 2.33 23.37
N ARG A 55 -5.97 2.47 22.09
CA ARG A 55 -4.69 3.04 21.66
C ARG A 55 -4.86 3.92 20.43
N SER A 56 -3.84 4.74 20.19
CA SER A 56 -3.71 5.47 18.93
C SER A 56 -3.46 4.50 17.76
N PRO A 57 -3.74 4.92 16.51
CA PRO A 57 -3.36 4.19 15.31
C PRO A 57 -1.89 3.77 15.28
N ALA A 58 -0.97 4.67 15.65
CA ALA A 58 0.47 4.42 15.63
C ALA A 58 0.86 3.27 16.57
N GLU A 59 0.37 3.29 17.81
CA GLU A 59 0.65 2.21 18.77
C GLU A 59 0.09 0.85 18.35
N TRP A 60 -1.05 0.83 17.63
CA TRP A 60 -1.55 -0.42 17.05
C TRP A 60 -0.70 -0.90 15.88
N LEU A 61 -0.20 0.01 15.04
CA LEU A 61 0.71 -0.31 13.94
C LEU A 61 2.03 -0.90 14.43
N ASP A 62 2.53 -0.46 15.59
CA ASP A 62 3.77 -0.98 16.19
C ASP A 62 3.66 -2.43 16.67
N ARG A 63 2.42 -2.94 16.85
CA ARG A 63 2.15 -4.34 17.19
C ARG A 63 2.02 -5.25 15.96
N LEU A 64 1.99 -4.68 14.75
CA LEU A 64 1.86 -5.46 13.53
C LEU A 64 3.22 -6.01 13.06
N PRO A 65 3.25 -7.14 12.32
CA PRO A 65 4.48 -7.65 11.73
C PRO A 65 5.18 -6.58 10.88
N HIS A 66 6.46 -6.30 11.15
CA HIS A 66 7.13 -5.21 10.46
C HIS A 66 7.35 -5.57 8.97
N PRO A 67 7.04 -4.69 8.00
CA PRO A 67 7.16 -5.01 6.57
C PRO A 67 8.55 -5.47 6.14
N ARG A 68 9.60 -5.02 6.83
CA ARG A 68 10.98 -5.50 6.61
C ARG A 68 11.15 -7.00 6.90
N ASP A 69 10.48 -7.50 7.94
CA ASP A 69 10.57 -8.92 8.31
C ASP A 69 9.87 -9.81 7.27
N ILE A 70 8.79 -9.30 6.69
CA ILE A 70 8.03 -9.96 5.62
C ILE A 70 8.90 -10.04 4.36
N VAL A 71 9.52 -8.93 3.95
CA VAL A 71 10.46 -8.89 2.82
C VAL A 71 11.66 -9.80 3.05
N GLY A 72 12.24 -9.79 4.26
CA GLY A 72 13.40 -10.60 4.61
C GLY A 72 13.15 -12.11 4.49
N LYS A 73 11.92 -12.55 4.77
CA LYS A 73 11.47 -13.95 4.62
C LYS A 73 11.09 -14.34 3.19
N GLY A 74 11.01 -13.39 2.26
CA GLY A 74 10.72 -13.64 0.86
C GLY A 74 11.67 -14.67 0.25
N ARG A 75 11.18 -15.49 -0.68
CA ARG A 75 12.01 -16.44 -1.45
C ARG A 75 12.14 -15.93 -2.90
N SER A 76 13.12 -16.43 -3.65
CA SER A 76 13.33 -16.01 -5.04
C SER A 76 12.38 -16.67 -6.03
N ASP A 77 11.78 -17.80 -5.65
CA ASP A 77 10.92 -18.66 -6.47
C ASP A 77 9.42 -18.39 -6.28
N ALA A 78 9.05 -17.47 -5.38
CA ALA A 78 7.67 -17.10 -5.13
C ALA A 78 7.55 -15.60 -4.83
N PRO A 79 6.41 -14.96 -5.17
CA PRO A 79 6.16 -13.59 -4.77
C PRO A 79 6.12 -13.49 -3.24
N ILE A 80 6.67 -12.40 -2.70
CA ILE A 80 6.55 -12.01 -1.30
C ILE A 80 5.08 -11.80 -0.95
N ARG A 81 4.34 -11.17 -1.86
CA ARG A 81 2.90 -10.94 -1.74
C ARG A 81 2.28 -10.72 -3.11
N ALA A 82 1.03 -11.12 -3.27
CA ALA A 82 0.23 -10.82 -4.46
C ALA A 82 -1.19 -10.42 -4.04
N ALA A 83 -1.78 -9.47 -4.74
CA ALA A 83 -3.13 -8.99 -4.48
C ALA A 83 -3.86 -8.69 -5.79
N LYS A 84 -5.18 -8.95 -5.78
CA LYS A 84 -6.08 -8.51 -6.83
C LYS A 84 -6.32 -7.01 -6.72
N VAL A 85 -6.23 -6.32 -7.84
CA VAL A 85 -6.30 -4.86 -7.92
C VAL A 85 -7.07 -4.42 -9.16
N ASP A 86 -7.65 -3.22 -9.11
CA ASP A 86 -7.99 -2.48 -10.31
C ASP A 86 -6.84 -1.52 -10.64
N ILE A 87 -6.46 -1.49 -11.91
CA ILE A 87 -5.30 -0.80 -12.44
C ILE A 87 -5.78 0.35 -13.33
N SER A 88 -5.29 1.56 -13.06
CA SER A 88 -5.54 2.73 -13.90
C SER A 88 -4.24 3.44 -14.19
N GLU A 89 -4.00 3.77 -15.45
CA GLU A 89 -2.83 4.57 -15.85
C GLU A 89 -3.24 6.01 -16.13
N VAL A 90 -2.34 6.95 -15.85
CA VAL A 90 -2.52 8.35 -16.27
C VAL A 90 -2.35 8.44 -17.78
N THR A 91 -3.40 8.88 -18.48
CA THR A 91 -3.42 9.03 -19.94
C THR A 91 -3.13 10.45 -20.39
N GLY A 92 -3.24 11.42 -19.48
CA GLY A 92 -3.05 12.83 -19.78
C GLY A 92 -3.05 13.69 -18.53
N HIS A 93 -3.03 15.01 -18.74
CA HIS A 93 -3.19 15.95 -17.64
C HIS A 93 -4.04 17.12 -18.11
N GLU A 94 -4.89 17.61 -17.23
CA GLU A 94 -5.70 18.81 -17.46
C GLU A 94 -5.13 19.98 -16.67
N ALA A 95 -5.09 21.16 -17.30
CA ALA A 95 -4.59 22.38 -16.66
C ALA A 95 -5.70 23.06 -15.84
N VAL A 96 -5.42 23.27 -14.56
CA VAL A 96 -6.27 24.01 -13.63
C VAL A 96 -5.90 25.48 -13.67
N HIS A 97 -6.88 26.32 -13.96
CA HIS A 97 -6.75 27.78 -14.02
C HIS A 97 -7.60 28.42 -12.92
N GLY A 98 -7.06 29.46 -12.29
CA GLY A 98 -7.79 30.37 -11.42
C GLY A 98 -8.01 31.73 -12.11
N GLU A 99 -8.62 32.66 -11.38
CA GLU A 99 -8.90 34.01 -11.90
C GLU A 99 -7.64 34.77 -12.35
N THR A 100 -6.49 34.48 -11.74
CA THR A 100 -5.20 35.14 -12.03
C THR A 100 -4.28 34.35 -12.96
N GLY A 101 -4.73 33.20 -13.50
CA GLY A 101 -3.98 32.41 -14.47
C GLY A 101 -3.80 30.94 -14.09
N TYR A 102 -2.77 30.31 -14.67
CA TYR A 102 -2.45 28.90 -14.46
C TYR A 102 -2.11 28.63 -12.99
N LEU A 103 -2.76 27.63 -12.38
CA LEU A 103 -2.51 27.20 -11.01
C LEU A 103 -1.72 25.89 -10.97
N ASN A 104 -2.22 24.86 -11.67
CA ASN A 104 -1.63 23.53 -11.60
C ASN A 104 -2.07 22.65 -12.78
N ARG A 105 -1.62 21.41 -12.81
CA ARG A 105 -2.20 20.33 -13.62
C ARG A 105 -2.68 19.20 -12.73
N ILE A 106 -3.73 18.53 -13.15
CA ILE A 106 -4.26 17.33 -12.53
C ILE A 106 -4.16 16.16 -13.50
N GLU A 107 -3.91 14.97 -12.98
CA GLU A 107 -3.84 13.74 -13.76
C GLU A 107 -5.21 13.35 -14.30
N LEU A 108 -5.25 12.96 -15.58
CA LEU A 108 -6.41 12.30 -16.19
C LEU A 108 -6.16 10.79 -16.19
N TRP A 109 -7.04 10.06 -15.51
CA TRP A 109 -6.97 8.60 -15.40
C TRP A 109 -7.67 7.93 -16.58
N GLY A 110 -7.04 6.90 -17.14
CA GLY A 110 -7.66 6.00 -18.11
C GLY A 110 -8.67 5.06 -17.48
N GLU A 111 -9.19 4.14 -18.30
CA GLU A 111 -10.12 3.11 -17.87
C GLU A 111 -9.49 2.20 -16.79
N GLU A 112 -10.31 1.81 -15.80
CA GLU A 112 -9.89 0.83 -14.80
C GLU A 112 -9.91 -0.57 -15.41
N SER A 113 -8.81 -1.30 -15.28
CA SER A 113 -8.70 -2.69 -15.72
C SER A 113 -8.41 -3.62 -14.53
N PRO A 114 -9.10 -4.75 -14.38
CA PRO A 114 -8.81 -5.70 -13.32
C PRO A 114 -7.45 -6.39 -13.56
N GLY A 115 -6.78 -6.76 -12.49
CA GLY A 115 -5.50 -7.46 -12.58
C GLY A 115 -4.95 -7.91 -11.23
N THR A 116 -3.67 -8.28 -11.26
CA THR A 116 -2.90 -8.67 -10.09
C THR A 116 -1.63 -7.85 -9.99
N LEU A 117 -1.33 -7.37 -8.78
CA LEU A 117 -0.03 -6.80 -8.43
C LEU A 117 0.72 -7.82 -7.55
N ALA A 118 1.91 -8.21 -7.95
CA ALA A 118 2.76 -9.12 -7.20
C ALA A 118 4.12 -8.49 -6.88
N LEU A 119 4.53 -8.51 -5.62
CA LEU A 119 5.84 -8.08 -5.18
C LEU A 119 6.79 -9.27 -5.09
N TRP A 120 7.91 -9.14 -5.78
CA TRP A 120 9.06 -10.03 -5.71
C TRP A 120 10.24 -9.33 -5.05
N ARG A 121 11.34 -10.05 -4.84
CA ARG A 121 12.55 -9.53 -4.18
C ARG A 121 13.26 -8.41 -4.92
N ASP A 122 13.09 -8.35 -6.23
CA ASP A 122 13.82 -7.49 -7.16
C ASP A 122 12.92 -6.78 -8.16
N ARG A 123 11.62 -7.09 -8.18
CA ARG A 123 10.64 -6.47 -9.08
C ARG A 123 9.23 -6.47 -8.52
N LEU A 124 8.39 -5.60 -9.09
CA LEU A 124 6.95 -5.76 -9.08
C LEU A 124 6.53 -6.41 -10.40
N VAL A 125 5.51 -7.26 -10.38
CA VAL A 125 4.86 -7.78 -11.57
C VAL A 125 3.45 -7.24 -11.60
N VAL A 126 3.13 -6.51 -12.65
CA VAL A 126 1.79 -5.96 -12.92
C VAL A 126 1.16 -6.82 -14.00
N ALA A 127 0.09 -7.54 -13.68
CA ALA A 127 -0.58 -8.45 -14.59
C ALA A 127 -2.06 -8.07 -14.74
N PRO A 128 -2.41 -7.18 -15.69
CA PRO A 128 -3.80 -6.95 -16.09
C PRO A 128 -4.41 -8.24 -16.67
N GLU A 129 -5.72 -8.45 -16.52
CA GLU A 129 -6.37 -9.67 -17.01
C GLU A 129 -6.31 -9.82 -18.54
N ASP A 130 -6.35 -8.69 -19.27
CA ASP A 130 -6.41 -8.66 -20.74
C ASP A 130 -5.05 -8.42 -21.42
N HIS A 131 -3.95 -8.32 -20.67
CA HIS A 131 -2.62 -7.97 -21.20
C HIS A 131 -1.55 -8.92 -20.66
N SER A 132 -0.42 -8.99 -21.37
CA SER A 132 0.75 -9.70 -20.85
C SER A 132 1.25 -9.05 -19.56
N PRO A 133 1.70 -9.83 -18.57
CA PRO A 133 2.35 -9.29 -17.38
C PRO A 133 3.53 -8.39 -17.73
N ASP A 134 3.68 -7.29 -17.00
CA ASP A 134 4.76 -6.33 -17.11
C ASP A 134 5.63 -6.40 -15.84
N ASP A 135 6.90 -6.73 -16.03
CA ASP A 135 7.90 -6.79 -14.97
C ASP A 135 8.52 -5.41 -14.75
N TRP A 136 8.39 -4.90 -13.53
CA TRP A 136 8.91 -3.60 -13.10
C TRP A 136 10.07 -3.83 -12.13
N PRO A 137 11.34 -3.84 -12.59
CA PRO A 137 12.48 -3.93 -11.70
C PRO A 137 12.43 -2.82 -10.64
N LEU A 138 12.74 -3.15 -9.39
CA LEU A 138 12.62 -2.22 -8.27
C LEU A 138 13.47 -0.96 -8.49
N GLU A 139 14.61 -1.04 -9.18
CA GLU A 139 15.42 0.13 -9.51
C GLU A 139 14.75 1.14 -10.45
N THR A 140 13.69 0.74 -11.16
CA THR A 140 12.96 1.62 -12.07
C THR A 140 11.90 2.44 -11.34
N LEU A 141 11.52 2.06 -10.11
CA LEU A 141 10.52 2.76 -9.33
C LEU A 141 11.06 4.09 -8.82
N THR A 142 10.40 5.18 -9.20
CA THR A 142 10.79 6.55 -8.82
C THR A 142 9.84 7.17 -7.80
N ALA A 143 8.63 6.62 -7.64
CA ALA A 143 7.69 7.09 -6.62
C ALA A 143 6.78 5.96 -6.10
N VAL A 144 6.47 6.02 -4.81
CA VAL A 144 5.55 5.11 -4.10
C VAL A 144 4.73 5.91 -3.09
N GLN A 145 3.43 6.00 -3.30
CA GLN A 145 2.54 6.80 -2.46
C GLN A 145 1.15 6.17 -2.35
N THR A 146 0.55 6.18 -1.17
CA THR A 146 -0.90 5.93 -1.05
C THR A 146 -1.74 7.17 -1.34
N SER A 147 -2.87 6.97 -2.01
CA SER A 147 -3.96 7.95 -2.12
C SER A 147 -5.29 7.30 -1.77
N SER A 148 -5.86 7.66 -0.62
CA SER A 148 -7.10 7.08 -0.07
C SER A 148 -7.10 5.54 0.00
N SER A 149 -7.67 4.87 -1.00
CA SER A 149 -7.79 3.41 -1.11
C SER A 149 -6.85 2.78 -2.13
N SER A 150 -5.99 3.58 -2.77
CA SER A 150 -5.13 3.13 -3.85
C SER A 150 -3.66 3.34 -3.53
N LEU A 151 -2.81 2.47 -4.08
CA LEU A 151 -1.36 2.68 -4.17
C LEU A 151 -1.05 3.29 -5.53
N GLN A 152 -0.33 4.39 -5.56
CA GLN A 152 0.18 5.01 -6.77
C GLN A 152 1.68 4.76 -6.88
N LEU A 153 2.08 4.22 -8.03
CA LEU A 153 3.46 3.91 -8.35
C LEU A 153 3.88 4.60 -9.64
N LYS A 154 5.10 5.10 -9.67
CA LYS A 154 5.74 5.66 -10.86
C LYS A 154 7.02 4.92 -11.15
N ARG A 155 7.20 4.51 -12.41
CA ARG A 155 8.49 4.06 -12.93
C ARG A 155 9.09 5.12 -13.85
N SER A 156 10.42 5.12 -13.96
CA SER A 156 11.16 6.02 -14.86
C SER A 156 10.65 5.87 -16.30
N GLY A 157 10.36 6.99 -16.95
CA GLY A 157 9.94 7.02 -18.36
C GLY A 157 8.53 6.50 -18.67
N ALA A 158 7.73 6.07 -17.68
CA ALA A 158 6.36 5.60 -17.93
C ALA A 158 5.31 6.44 -17.18
N PRO A 159 4.01 6.34 -17.50
CA PRO A 159 2.93 7.01 -16.77
C PRO A 159 2.85 6.64 -15.28
N LEU A 160 2.15 7.46 -14.51
CA LEU A 160 1.77 7.12 -13.13
C LEU A 160 0.67 6.06 -13.19
N VAL A 161 0.74 5.05 -12.33
CA VAL A 161 -0.24 3.96 -12.27
C VAL A 161 -0.83 3.87 -10.87
N SER A 162 -2.15 3.75 -10.79
CA SER A 162 -2.93 3.59 -9.57
C SER A 162 -3.43 2.16 -9.46
N PHE A 163 -3.27 1.57 -8.27
CA PHE A 163 -3.71 0.23 -7.91
C PHE A 163 -4.71 0.32 -6.78
N ARG A 164 -5.99 0.04 -7.05
CA ARG A 164 -7.05 -0.04 -6.03
C ARG A 164 -7.17 -1.48 -5.55
N PHE A 165 -7.09 -1.72 -4.24
CA PHE A 165 -7.11 -3.07 -3.67
C PHE A 165 -8.50 -3.51 -3.26
N HIS A 166 -8.88 -4.74 -3.61
CA HIS A 166 -10.20 -5.32 -3.29
C HIS A 166 -10.28 -5.89 -1.88
N ALA A 167 -9.22 -6.59 -1.46
CA ALA A 167 -9.19 -7.37 -0.23
C ALA A 167 -7.90 -7.14 0.57
N ASP A 168 -7.24 -6.02 0.31
CA ASP A 168 -5.93 -5.72 0.87
C ASP A 168 -5.76 -4.23 1.17
N SER A 169 -4.80 -3.91 2.02
CA SER A 169 -4.52 -2.54 2.45
C SER A 169 -3.52 -1.87 1.52
N SER A 170 -3.93 -0.77 0.87
CA SER A 170 -3.02 0.09 0.09
C SER A 170 -1.89 0.65 0.97
N PHE A 171 -2.19 0.98 2.23
CA PHE A 171 -1.22 1.45 3.21
C PHE A 171 -0.17 0.39 3.53
N PHE A 172 -0.58 -0.87 3.71
CA PHE A 172 0.37 -1.95 3.90
C PHE A 172 1.22 -2.16 2.66
N TRP A 173 0.61 -2.17 1.47
CA TRP A 173 1.37 -2.29 0.22
C TRP A 173 2.38 -1.16 0.02
N GLU A 174 2.06 0.10 0.34
CA GLU A 174 3.04 1.19 0.33
C GLU A 174 4.22 0.88 1.26
N ARG A 175 3.95 0.51 2.52
CA ARG A 175 5.01 0.19 3.48
C ARG A 175 5.84 -1.02 3.04
N LEU A 176 5.21 -2.02 2.43
CA LEU A 176 5.84 -3.24 1.94
C LEU A 176 6.75 -2.96 0.74
N VAL A 177 6.27 -2.22 -0.26
CA VAL A 177 7.08 -1.82 -1.43
C VAL A 177 8.26 -0.94 -0.98
N ARG A 178 8.05 0.01 -0.07
CA ARG A 178 9.14 0.82 0.50
C ARG A 178 10.17 -0.03 1.26
N ALA A 179 9.72 -1.04 2.01
CA ALA A 179 10.62 -1.97 2.68
C ALA A 179 11.43 -2.79 1.67
N ALA A 180 10.80 -3.28 0.60
CA ALA A 180 11.46 -4.02 -0.47
C ALA A 180 12.49 -3.17 -1.22
N LEU A 181 12.17 -1.92 -1.53
CA LEU A 181 13.10 -0.98 -2.15
C LEU A 181 14.34 -0.73 -1.26
N ARG A 182 14.15 -0.49 0.05
CA ARG A 182 15.28 -0.31 0.99
C ARG A 182 16.15 -1.55 1.06
N ASP A 183 15.54 -2.73 1.16
CA ASP A 183 16.24 -4.01 1.16
C ASP A 183 17.04 -4.23 -0.13
N PHE A 184 16.42 -3.98 -1.30
CA PHE A 184 17.06 -4.10 -2.60
C PHE A 184 18.27 -3.16 -2.75
N TYR A 185 18.11 -1.88 -2.40
CA TYR A 185 19.21 -0.89 -2.47
C TYR A 185 20.33 -1.20 -1.48
N GLY A 186 19.98 -1.66 -0.27
CA GLY A 186 20.96 -2.12 0.73
C GLY A 186 21.77 -3.32 0.24
N ARG A 187 21.10 -4.35 -0.30
CA ARG A 187 21.76 -5.56 -0.83
C ARG A 187 22.61 -5.30 -2.08
N THR A 188 22.24 -4.32 -2.90
CA THR A 188 22.96 -3.97 -4.15
C THR A 188 24.05 -2.91 -3.94
N GLY A 189 24.30 -2.48 -2.70
CA GLY A 189 25.34 -1.50 -2.37
C GLY A 189 25.05 -0.08 -2.87
N ARG A 190 23.79 0.24 -3.20
CA ARG A 190 23.36 1.54 -3.74
C ARG A 190 23.02 2.57 -2.65
N GLY A 191 23.21 2.20 -1.38
CA GLY A 191 22.95 3.06 -0.22
C GLY A 191 21.52 2.97 0.32
N GLU A 192 21.15 3.92 1.17
CA GLU A 192 19.81 3.98 1.77
C GLU A 192 18.89 4.90 0.96
N ILE A 193 17.67 4.43 0.67
CA ILE A 193 16.62 5.29 0.13
C ILE A 193 15.99 6.10 1.26
N VAL A 194 16.20 7.41 1.19
CA VAL A 194 15.67 8.38 2.16
C VAL A 194 14.27 8.87 1.77
N GLU A 195 13.93 8.87 0.48
CA GLU A 195 12.71 9.46 -0.06
C GLU A 195 12.10 8.61 -1.18
N PHE A 196 10.78 8.48 -1.20
CA PHE A 196 10.01 7.69 -2.17
C PHE A 196 9.05 8.55 -2.98
N GLN A 197 9.28 9.86 -3.00
CA GLN A 197 8.48 10.83 -3.74
C GLN A 197 9.33 11.47 -4.84
N PRO A 198 8.71 11.92 -5.94
CA PRO A 198 9.42 12.67 -6.96
C PRO A 198 9.97 13.96 -6.35
N ARG A 199 11.26 14.21 -6.54
CA ARG A 199 11.85 15.52 -6.22
C ARG A 199 11.44 16.51 -7.30
N ILE A 200 10.83 17.62 -6.90
CA ILE A 200 10.67 18.76 -7.78
C ILE A 200 12.07 19.33 -8.02
N VAL A 201 12.68 18.98 -9.14
CA VAL A 201 13.91 19.64 -9.60
C VAL A 201 13.45 20.87 -10.37
N THR A 202 13.53 22.05 -9.75
CA THR A 202 13.41 23.31 -10.47
C THR A 202 14.70 23.51 -11.26
N ALA A 203 14.63 23.36 -12.59
CA ALA A 203 15.70 23.74 -13.50
C ALA A 203 15.68 25.26 -13.74
#